data_AF-A0A9D7X699-F1
#
_entry.id   AF-A0A9D7X699-F1
#
_cell.length_a   1.000
_cell.length_b   1.000
_cell.length_c   1.000
_cell.angle_alpha   90.00
_cell.angle_beta   90.00
_cell.angle_gamma   90.00
#
_symmetry.space_group_name_H-M   'P 1'
#
loop_
_entity.id
_entity.type
_entity.pdbx_description
1 polymer ?
#
loop_
_entity_poly.entity_id
_entity_poly.type
_entity_poly.pdbx_seq_one_letter_code
_entity_poly.pdbx_strand_id
1 'polypeptide(L)'
;MNLILIGPVKLMYVAAVFLLLDLVGIGSGDGVAHEAHIGGALFGIIASLQLRKGIDPAMGLMNALDRIGSRFSRSKGPRLKVAKHADAKRPAPRTPQQDKQARVDAILDKISRSGYDSLSKDEKDFLFRASGR
;
A
#
# COMPACT_ATOMS: atom_id res chain seq x y z
N MET A 1 24.88 -12.56 6.93
CA MET A 1 24.97 -12.08 5.53
C MET A 1 26.06 -12.89 4.86
N ASN A 2 25.80 -13.47 3.68
CA ASN A 2 26.82 -14.25 2.97
C ASN A 2 27.63 -13.32 2.07
N LEU A 3 28.92 -13.13 2.37
CA LEU A 3 29.82 -12.38 1.51
C LEU A 3 30.43 -13.31 0.47
N ILE A 4 30.49 -12.86 -0.78
CA ILE A 4 30.93 -13.65 -1.94
C ILE A 4 32.35 -14.23 -1.76
N LEU A 5 33.23 -13.54 -1.02
CA LEU A 5 34.64 -13.92 -0.86
C LEU A 5 35.00 -14.55 0.50
N ILE A 6 34.16 -14.36 1.52
CA ILE A 6 34.49 -14.69 2.93
C ILE A 6 33.48 -15.69 3.52
N GLY A 7 32.35 -15.91 2.84
CA GLY A 7 31.27 -16.78 3.31
C GLY A 7 30.35 -16.08 4.33
N PRO A 8 29.66 -16.84 5.21
CA PRO A 8 28.65 -16.30 6.08
C PRO A 8 29.28 -15.50 7.24
N VAL A 9 29.04 -14.19 7.26
CA VAL A 9 29.52 -13.28 8.31
C VAL A 9 28.32 -12.63 9.02
N LYS A 10 28.43 -12.45 10.34
CA LYS A 10 27.43 -11.71 11.11
C LYS A 10 27.47 -10.23 10.70
N LEU A 11 26.29 -9.63 10.51
CA LEU A 11 26.16 -8.23 10.07
C LEU A 11 26.85 -7.25 11.02
N MET A 12 26.93 -7.59 12.31
CA MET A 12 27.64 -6.80 13.32
C MET A 12 29.12 -6.57 13.00
N TYR A 13 29.80 -7.54 12.37
CA TYR A 13 31.21 -7.38 12.00
C TYR A 13 31.39 -6.39 10.85
N VAL A 14 30.48 -6.44 9.87
CA VAL A 14 30.46 -5.47 8.76
C VAL A 14 30.21 -4.07 9.30
N ALA A 15 29.18 -3.91 10.14
CA ALA A 15 28.87 -2.63 10.76
C ALA A 15 30.04 -2.08 11.61
N ALA A 16 30.72 -2.93 12.37
CA ALA A 16 31.87 -2.53 13.17
C ALA A 16 33.05 -2.04 12.32
N VAL A 17 33.35 -2.73 11.21
CA VAL A 17 34.42 -2.30 10.27
C VAL A 17 34.07 -0.93 9.66
N PHE A 18 32.83 -0.74 9.20
CA PHE A 18 32.39 0.55 8.66
C PHE A 18 32.49 1.69 9.68
N LEU A 19 32.09 1.46 10.94
CA LEU A 19 32.23 2.45 12.01
C LEU A 19 33.69 2.77 12.32
N LEU A 20 34.58 1.78 12.30
CA LEU A 20 36.01 2.01 12.53
C LEU A 20 36.64 2.81 11.39
N LEU A 21 36.30 2.51 10.14
CA LEU A 21 36.76 3.28 8.98
C LEU A 21 36.27 4.73 9.04
N ASP A 22 35.01 4.92 9.43
CA ASP A 22 34.41 6.25 9.59
C ASP A 22 35.10 7.05 10.72
N LEU A 23 35.43 6.40 11.83
CA LEU A 23 36.15 7.01 12.96
C LEU A 23 37.58 7.42 12.60
N VAL A 24 38.30 6.59 11.82
CA VAL A 24 39.66 6.89 11.35
C VAL A 24 39.69 8.05 10.35
N GLY A 25 38.58 8.28 9.62
CA GLY A 25 38.43 9.40 8.69
C GLY A 25 38.19 10.76 9.36
N ILE A 26 37.87 10.80 10.66
CA ILE A 26 37.63 12.06 11.40
C ILE A 26 38.95 12.85 11.49
N GLY A 27 39.13 13.78 10.56
CA GLY A 27 40.30 14.67 10.50
C GLY A 27 40.81 14.99 9.09
N SER A 28 40.37 14.28 8.05
CA SER A 28 40.88 14.45 6.67
C SER A 28 40.22 15.56 5.84
N GLY A 29 39.52 16.52 6.47
CA GLY A 29 39.03 17.74 5.80
C GLY A 29 37.65 17.65 5.13
N ASP A 30 37.02 16.49 5.12
CA ASP A 30 35.71 16.23 4.47
C ASP A 30 34.50 16.34 5.43
N GLY A 31 34.65 17.08 6.55
CA GLY A 31 33.84 17.09 7.79
C GLY A 31 32.33 17.40 7.73
N VAL A 32 31.63 16.81 6.75
CA VAL A 32 30.18 16.68 6.68
C VAL A 32 29.76 15.20 6.52
N ALA A 33 30.59 14.38 5.87
CA ALA A 33 30.24 12.98 5.60
C ALA A 33 30.24 12.10 6.85
N HIS A 34 31.18 12.31 7.78
CA HIS A 34 31.33 11.50 8.98
C HIS A 34 30.29 11.86 10.05
N GLU A 35 29.94 13.13 10.15
CA GLU A 35 28.92 13.66 11.05
C GLU A 35 27.54 13.08 10.70
N ALA A 36 27.26 12.94 9.39
CA ALA A 36 26.04 12.31 8.90
C ALA A 36 26.00 10.80 9.24
N HIS A 37 27.13 10.10 9.12
CA HIS A 37 27.22 8.67 9.47
C HIS A 37 27.04 8.43 10.97
N ILE A 38 27.70 9.21 11.82
CA ILE A 38 27.53 9.11 13.28
C ILE A 38 26.08 9.42 13.67
N GLY A 39 25.48 10.47 13.09
CA GLY A 39 24.08 10.81 13.30
C GLY A 39 23.13 9.68 12.86
N GLY A 40 23.39 9.09 11.69
CA GLY A 40 22.63 7.95 11.17
C GLY A 40 22.77 6.69 12.02
N ALA A 41 23.98 6.39 12.52
CA ALA A 41 24.25 5.25 13.39
C ALA A 41 23.52 5.41 14.75
N LEU A 42 23.62 6.59 15.35
CA LEU A 42 22.91 6.92 16.59
C LEU A 42 21.39 6.83 16.40
N PHE A 43 20.87 7.43 15.33
CA PHE A 43 19.45 7.36 14.99
C PHE A 43 18.99 5.91 14.77
N GLY A 44 19.75 5.11 14.04
CA GLY A 44 19.45 3.70 13.79
C GLY A 44 19.39 2.87 15.06
N ILE A 45 20.30 3.10 16.02
CA ILE A 45 20.28 2.45 17.34
C ILE A 45 19.01 2.84 18.10
N ILE A 46 18.72 4.15 18.20
CA ILE A 46 17.53 4.65 18.89
C ILE A 46 16.25 4.10 18.25
N ALA A 47 16.18 4.11 16.92
CA ALA A 47 15.05 3.58 16.17
C ALA A 47 14.86 2.08 16.38
N SER A 48 15.95 1.30 16.39
CA SER A 48 15.92 -0.13 16.69
C SER A 48 15.38 -0.41 18.10
N LEU A 49 15.79 0.39 19.10
CA LEU A 49 15.29 0.26 20.47
C LEU A 49 13.81 0.63 20.59
N GLN A 50 13.34 1.63 19.84
CA GLN A 50 11.92 2.01 19.80
C GLN A 50 11.06 0.94 19.13
N LEU A 51 11.53 0.36 18.03
CA LEU A 51 10.85 -0.74 17.34
C LEU A 51 10.67 -1.96 18.25
N ARG A 52 11.67 -2.29 19.08
CA ARG A 52 11.55 -3.35 20.09
C ARG A 52 10.47 -3.08 21.13
N LYS A 53 10.12 -1.81 21.37
CA LYS A 53 9.03 -1.38 22.26
C LYS A 53 7.68 -1.25 21.54
N GLY A 54 7.61 -1.64 20.26
CA GLY A 54 6.40 -1.53 19.44
C GLY A 54 6.08 -0.12 18.94
N ILE A 55 7.02 0.83 19.11
CA ILE A 55 6.89 2.19 18.59
C ILE A 55 7.54 2.21 17.21
N ASP A 56 6.84 2.70 16.19
CA ASP A 56 7.38 2.89 14.84
C ASP A 56 7.94 4.31 14.65
N PRO A 57 9.27 4.51 14.79
CA PRO A 57 9.91 5.80 14.61
C PRO A 57 9.87 6.30 13.15
N ALA A 58 9.67 5.43 12.16
CA ALA A 58 9.61 5.81 10.75
C ALA A 58 8.38 6.69 10.49
N MET A 59 7.26 6.39 11.14
CA MET A 59 6.04 7.19 11.04
C MET A 59 6.23 8.60 11.62
N GLY A 60 6.96 8.71 12.74
CA GLY A 60 7.34 10.00 13.31
C GLY A 60 8.26 10.82 12.39
N LEU A 61 9.23 10.16 11.76
CA LEU A 61 10.16 10.76 10.81
C LEU A 61 9.43 11.26 9.55
N MET A 62 8.59 10.42 8.92
CA MET A 62 7.79 10.82 7.76
C MET A 62 6.93 12.05 8.07
N ASN A 63 6.23 12.04 9.21
CA ASN A 63 5.41 13.18 9.63
C ASN A 63 6.25 14.44 9.85
N ALA A 64 7.47 14.32 10.36
CA ALA A 64 8.38 15.46 10.53
C ALA A 64 8.88 15.99 9.18
N LEU A 65 9.26 15.11 8.26
CA LEU A 65 9.69 15.46 6.91
C LEU A 65 8.57 16.12 6.11
N ASP A 66 7.34 15.63 6.22
CA ASP A 66 6.17 16.27 5.59
C ASP A 66 5.90 17.66 6.17
N ARG A 67 6.07 17.85 7.48
CA ARG A 67 5.94 19.17 8.15
C ARG A 67 7.05 20.14 7.77
N ILE A 68 8.25 19.66 7.46
CA ILE A 68 9.36 20.49 6.98
C ILE A 68 9.15 20.79 5.49
N GLY A 69 8.83 19.78 4.68
CA GLY A 69 8.56 19.89 3.26
C GLY A 69 7.37 20.80 2.95
N SER A 70 6.30 20.74 3.74
CA SER A 70 5.13 21.64 3.61
C SER A 70 5.43 23.10 3.97
N ARG A 71 6.47 23.38 4.77
CA ARG A 71 6.96 24.74 5.02
C ARG A 71 7.82 25.28 3.88
N PHE A 72 8.43 24.40 3.09
CA PHE A 72 9.27 24.75 1.95
C PHE A 72 8.53 24.69 0.60
N SER A 73 7.47 23.89 0.52
CA SER A 73 6.59 23.82 -0.65
C SER A 73 5.66 25.02 -0.69
N ARG A 74 5.94 25.96 -1.58
CA ARG A 74 5.06 27.11 -1.87
C ARG A 74 3.83 26.73 -2.69
N SER A 75 3.63 25.45 -2.99
CA SER A 75 2.53 25.00 -3.83
C SER A 75 1.40 24.44 -2.98
N LYS A 76 0.24 25.10 -3.05
CA LYS A 76 -1.03 24.52 -2.64
C LYS A 76 -1.17 23.19 -3.40
N GLY A 77 -1.03 22.08 -2.69
CA GLY A 77 -1.26 20.75 -3.26
C GLY A 77 -2.62 20.71 -3.98
N PRO A 78 -2.81 19.78 -4.94
CA PRO A 78 -4.05 19.70 -5.70
C PRO A 78 -5.20 19.66 -4.70
N ARG A 79 -6.07 20.67 -4.75
CA ARG A 79 -7.32 20.63 -4.01
C ARG A 79 -8.12 19.48 -4.63
N LEU A 80 -7.96 18.29 -4.07
CA LEU A 80 -8.90 17.21 -4.26
C LEU A 80 -10.24 17.76 -3.79
N LYS A 81 -11.04 18.25 -4.75
CA LYS A 81 -12.47 18.46 -4.56
C LYS A 81 -13.02 17.06 -4.29
N VAL A 82 -13.02 16.67 -3.02
CA VAL A 82 -13.95 15.66 -2.57
C VAL A 82 -15.30 16.27 -2.85
N ALA A 83 -15.93 15.81 -3.94
CA ALA A 83 -17.35 16.04 -4.13
C ALA A 83 -17.98 15.50 -2.85
N LYS A 84 -18.46 16.41 -2.01
CA LYS A 84 -19.28 16.04 -0.88
C LYS A 84 -20.46 15.31 -1.50
N HIS A 85 -20.48 13.99 -1.36
CA HIS A 85 -21.69 13.21 -1.55
C HIS A 85 -22.62 13.63 -0.40
N ALA A 86 -23.24 14.79 -0.57
CA ALA A 86 -24.46 15.12 0.11
C ALA A 86 -25.51 14.15 -0.44
N ASP A 87 -25.93 13.25 0.44
CA ASP A 87 -27.26 12.68 0.51
C ASP A 87 -27.96 12.38 -0.82
N ALA A 88 -27.87 11.13 -1.27
CA ALA A 88 -29.07 10.34 -1.56
C ALA A 88 -28.65 8.95 -2.02
N LYS A 89 -29.17 7.97 -1.30
CA LYS A 89 -29.22 6.56 -1.64
C LYS A 89 -30.09 6.33 -2.89
N ARG A 90 -29.67 6.85 -4.05
CA ARG A 90 -30.28 6.54 -5.34
C ARG A 90 -29.36 5.56 -6.06
N PRO A 91 -29.75 4.27 -6.21
CA PRO A 91 -29.01 3.41 -7.12
C PRO A 91 -29.01 4.08 -8.50
N ALA A 92 -27.83 4.15 -9.13
CA ALA A 92 -27.70 4.66 -10.47
C ALA A 92 -28.72 3.95 -11.40
N PRO A 93 -29.31 4.63 -12.39
CA PRO A 93 -30.20 3.99 -13.34
C PRO A 93 -29.47 2.78 -13.94
N ARG A 94 -30.03 1.58 -13.76
CA ARG A 94 -29.44 0.38 -14.33
C ARG A 94 -29.47 0.51 -15.84
N THR A 95 -28.37 0.14 -16.47
CA THR A 95 -28.38 0.04 -17.93
C THR A 95 -29.26 -1.15 -18.34
N PRO A 96 -29.88 -1.13 -19.54
CA PRO A 96 -30.65 -2.28 -20.03
C PRO A 96 -29.85 -3.60 -20.03
N GLN A 97 -28.52 -3.52 -20.07
CA GLN A 97 -27.64 -4.68 -19.95
C GLN A 97 -27.54 -5.21 -18.51
N GLN A 98 -27.51 -4.32 -17.52
CA GLN A 98 -27.50 -4.70 -16.11
C GLN A 98 -28.83 -5.34 -15.68
N ASP A 99 -29.96 -4.85 -16.21
CA ASP A 99 -31.27 -5.44 -15.94
C ASP A 99 -31.41 -6.83 -16.57
N LYS A 100 -30.87 -7.02 -17.78
CA LYS A 100 -30.79 -8.35 -18.41
C LYS A 100 -29.94 -9.31 -17.57
N GLN A 101 -28.77 -8.87 -17.12
CA GLN A 101 -27.88 -9.71 -16.30
C GLN A 101 -28.54 -10.09 -14.97
N ALA A 102 -29.17 -9.13 -14.28
CA ALA A 102 -29.87 -9.40 -13.03
C ALA A 102 -31.03 -10.40 -13.22
N ARG A 103 -31.71 -10.37 -14.37
CA ARG A 103 -32.74 -11.35 -14.70
C ARG A 103 -32.17 -12.73 -15.02
N VAL A 104 -31.02 -12.80 -15.69
CA VAL A 104 -30.29 -14.07 -15.90
C VAL A 104 -29.88 -14.66 -14.55
N ASP A 105 -29.27 -13.87 -13.67
CA ASP A 105 -28.79 -14.31 -12.36
C ASP A 105 -29.95 -14.84 -11.49
N ALA A 106 -31.09 -14.15 -11.47
CA ALA A 106 -32.28 -14.60 -10.76
C ALA A 106 -32.82 -15.95 -11.27
N ILE A 107 -32.74 -16.19 -12.58
CA ILE A 107 -33.15 -17.46 -13.18
C ILE A 107 -32.14 -18.56 -12.85
N LEU A 108 -30.84 -18.27 -12.88
CA LEU A 108 -29.79 -19.23 -12.49
C LEU A 108 -29.92 -19.64 -11.00
N ASP A 109 -30.25 -18.70 -10.12
CA ASP A 109 -30.52 -18.97 -8.71
C ASP A 109 -31.74 -19.89 -8.53
N LYS A 110 -32.78 -19.70 -9.34
CA LYS A 110 -33.97 -20.56 -9.32
C LYS A 110 -33.67 -21.96 -9.84
N ILE A 111 -32.87 -22.09 -10.91
CA ILE A 111 -32.37 -23.39 -11.36
C ILE A 111 -31.55 -24.07 -10.26
N SER A 112 -30.67 -23.32 -9.58
CA SER A 112 -29.82 -23.84 -8.49
C SER A 112 -30.64 -24.39 -7.32
N ARG A 113 -31.76 -23.74 -6.98
CA ARG A 113 -32.61 -24.13 -5.84
C ARG A 113 -33.63 -25.22 -6.16
N SER A 114 -34.27 -25.16 -7.34
CA SER A 114 -35.44 -25.99 -7.67
C SER A 114 -35.37 -26.69 -9.03
N GLY A 115 -34.24 -26.61 -9.74
CA GLY A 115 -34.02 -27.28 -11.02
C GLY A 115 -34.64 -26.56 -12.22
N TYR A 116 -34.25 -26.97 -13.43
CA TYR A 116 -34.66 -26.33 -14.70
C TYR A 116 -36.17 -26.43 -14.98
N ASP A 117 -36.82 -27.49 -14.52
CA ASP A 117 -38.26 -27.69 -14.72
C ASP A 117 -39.13 -26.71 -13.94
N SER A 118 -38.57 -26.06 -12.92
CA SER A 118 -39.25 -25.03 -12.13
C SER A 118 -39.38 -23.67 -12.85
N LEU A 119 -38.75 -23.52 -14.02
CA LEU A 119 -38.82 -22.29 -14.81
C LEU A 119 -40.12 -22.17 -15.61
N SER A 120 -40.66 -20.96 -15.65
CA SER A 120 -41.78 -20.63 -16.52
C SER A 120 -41.35 -20.66 -17.99
N LYS A 121 -42.32 -20.77 -18.90
CA LYS A 121 -42.06 -20.75 -20.34
C LYS A 121 -41.27 -19.50 -20.76
N ASP A 122 -41.64 -18.34 -20.23
CA ASP A 122 -40.98 -17.06 -20.50
C ASP A 122 -39.54 -16.99 -19.96
N GLU A 123 -39.27 -17.61 -18.80
CA GLU A 123 -37.92 -17.69 -18.22
C GLU A 123 -37.00 -18.60 -19.06
N LYS A 124 -37.54 -19.71 -19.56
CA LYS A 124 -36.82 -20.63 -20.46
C LYS A 124 -36.50 -19.97 -21.80
N ASP A 125 -37.47 -19.30 -22.40
CA ASP A 125 -37.30 -18.57 -23.67
C ASP A 125 -36.29 -17.41 -23.53
N PHE A 126 -36.29 -16.74 -22.38
CA PHE A 126 -35.34 -15.68 -22.07
C PHE A 126 -33.91 -16.21 -21.90
N LEU A 127 -33.71 -17.32 -21.18
CA LEU A 127 -32.40 -17.97 -21.06
C LEU A 127 -31.87 -18.45 -22.41
N PHE A 128 -32.73 -19.03 -23.25
CA PHE A 128 -32.35 -19.48 -24.58
C PHE A 128 -31.81 -18.32 -25.43
N ARG A 129 -32.55 -17.20 -25.44
CA ARG A 129 -32.13 -15.96 -26.12
C ARG A 129 -30.84 -15.37 -25.55
N ALA A 130 -30.60 -15.50 -24.25
CA ALA A 130 -29.37 -15.03 -23.59
C ALA A 130 -28.17 -15.95 -23.85
N SER A 131 -28.39 -17.26 -24.04
CA SER A 131 -27.34 -18.27 -24.27
C SER A 131 -26.74 -18.24 -25.68
N GLY A 132 -27.30 -17.45 -26.61
CA GLY A 132 -26.72 -17.26 -27.95
C GLY A 132 -26.61 -18.53 -28.80
N ARG A 133 -27.48 -19.52 -28.58
CA ARG A 133 -27.63 -20.74 -29.38
C ARG A 133 -29.09 -20.97 -29.70
#